data_AF-A0A938EML9-F1
#
_entry.id   AF-A0A938EML9-F1
#
_cell.length_a   1.000
_cell.length_b   1.000
_cell.length_c   1.000
_cell.angle_alpha   90.00
_cell.angle_beta   90.00
_cell.angle_gamma   90.00
#
_symmetry.space_group_name_H-M   'P 1'
#
loop_
_entity.id
_entity.type
_entity.pdbx_description
1 polymer ?
#
loop_
_entity_poly.entity_id
_entity_poly.type
_entity_poly.pdbx_seq_one_letter_code
_entity_poly.pdbx_strand_id
1 'polypeptide(L)'
;MTSRTRALALSALAAGTLVLAACGGSSSSDSTSAAPAESPIGGGSAECTEAVMEQNAEASAQAAGLELIDTKSYECADGWAIVFAITKSGDIEQTTAFVYQAEGPIWAQNQIDAICADGGGADVPASIKDQACALR
;
A
#
# COMPACT_ATOMS: atom_id res chain seq x y z
N MET A 1 -20.66 -24.53 53.58
CA MET A 1 -21.33 -25.60 52.80
C MET A 1 -21.66 -24.97 51.45
N THR A 2 -21.16 -25.34 50.26
CA THR A 2 -20.57 -26.60 49.79
C THR A 2 -19.79 -26.32 48.47
N SER A 3 -18.48 -26.58 48.50
CA SER A 3 -17.54 -27.13 47.48
C SER A 3 -17.87 -27.30 45.96
N ARG A 4 -16.81 -27.01 45.15
CA ARG A 4 -16.27 -27.67 43.91
C ARG A 4 -16.94 -27.30 42.55
N THR A 5 -16.27 -27.22 41.38
CA THR A 5 -15.04 -27.87 40.85
C THR A 5 -14.49 -27.09 39.62
N ARG A 6 -13.16 -27.13 39.38
CA ARG A 6 -12.44 -26.65 38.17
C ARG A 6 -12.74 -27.51 36.92
N ALA A 7 -12.69 -26.91 35.74
CA ALA A 7 -12.27 -27.57 34.50
C ALA A 7 -11.50 -26.58 33.60
N LEU A 8 -10.19 -26.80 33.47
CA LEU A 8 -9.31 -26.21 32.46
C LEU A 8 -9.42 -27.09 31.21
N ALA A 9 -9.83 -26.53 30.07
CA ALA A 9 -9.75 -27.20 28.78
C ALA A 9 -8.61 -26.55 27.96
N LEU A 10 -7.50 -27.28 27.85
CA LEU A 10 -6.46 -27.04 26.84
C LEU A 10 -6.96 -27.60 25.50
N SER A 11 -7.05 -26.76 24.47
CA SER A 11 -7.26 -27.19 23.09
C SER A 11 -5.98 -26.95 22.30
N ALA A 12 -5.25 -28.04 22.03
CA ALA A 12 -4.13 -28.08 21.10
C ALA A 12 -4.66 -27.95 19.65
N LEU A 13 -4.12 -27.02 18.87
CA LEU A 13 -4.32 -26.97 17.42
C LEU A 13 -2.99 -27.10 16.67
N ALA A 14 -3.09 -27.92 15.63
CA ALA A 14 -2.05 -28.59 14.89
C ALA A 14 -1.10 -27.67 14.11
N ALA A 15 0.15 -28.12 14.01
CA ALA A 15 1.16 -27.60 13.12
C ALA A 15 0.77 -27.86 11.65
N GLY A 16 0.65 -26.80 10.86
CA GLY A 16 0.48 -26.85 9.41
C GLY A 16 1.83 -26.69 8.71
N THR A 17 2.29 -27.73 8.03
CA THR A 17 3.45 -27.70 7.14
C THR A 17 3.05 -27.08 5.80
N LEU A 18 3.52 -25.86 5.52
CA LEU A 18 3.45 -25.26 4.19
C LEU A 18 4.66 -25.69 3.36
N VAL A 19 4.42 -26.62 2.44
CA VAL A 19 5.32 -26.93 1.33
C VAL A 19 5.09 -25.87 0.26
N LEU A 20 5.98 -24.87 0.18
CA LEU A 20 6.03 -23.99 -0.99
C LEU A 20 6.94 -24.62 -2.04
N ALA A 21 6.30 -25.25 -3.02
CA ALA A 21 6.90 -25.50 -4.32
C ALA A 21 6.87 -24.19 -5.12
N ALA A 22 8.03 -23.55 -5.27
CA ALA A 22 8.28 -22.58 -6.32
C ALA A 22 9.47 -23.09 -7.14
N CYS A 23 9.15 -23.77 -8.22
CA CYS A 23 10.08 -24.17 -9.26
C CYS A 23 9.78 -23.30 -10.49
N GLY A 24 10.81 -22.66 -11.05
CA GLY A 24 10.79 -22.22 -12.44
C GLY A 24 11.45 -20.86 -12.70
N GLY A 25 12.73 -20.87 -13.11
CA GLY A 25 13.35 -19.74 -13.80
C GLY A 25 14.88 -19.62 -13.69
N SER A 26 15.63 -20.55 -14.29
CA SER A 26 17.10 -20.59 -14.34
C SER A 26 17.75 -19.46 -15.17
N SER A 27 18.91 -18.93 -14.76
CA SER A 27 20.22 -19.19 -15.38
C SER A 27 21.32 -18.20 -14.96
N SER A 28 22.37 -18.79 -14.36
CA SER A 28 23.82 -18.54 -14.48
C SER A 28 24.40 -17.16 -14.83
N SER A 29 25.26 -16.71 -13.91
CA SER A 29 26.68 -16.34 -14.12
C SER A 29 27.08 -14.89 -13.80
N ASP A 30 28.30 -14.85 -13.24
CA ASP A 30 29.24 -13.76 -13.09
C ASP A 30 29.17 -12.90 -11.82
N SER A 31 30.21 -13.14 -11.01
CA SER A 31 30.65 -12.30 -9.91
C SER A 31 31.01 -10.91 -10.43
N THR A 32 30.37 -9.89 -9.90
CA THR A 32 30.99 -8.60 -9.63
C THR A 32 30.27 -8.01 -8.43
N SER A 33 31.03 -7.71 -7.39
CA SER A 33 30.57 -6.93 -6.24
C SER A 33 30.08 -5.58 -6.73
N ALA A 34 28.77 -5.46 -6.94
CA ALA A 34 28.08 -4.18 -6.91
C ALA A 34 27.51 -4.04 -5.50
N ALA A 35 27.70 -2.87 -4.89
CA ALA A 35 27.04 -2.48 -3.64
C ALA A 35 25.56 -2.88 -3.69
N PRO A 36 24.92 -3.25 -2.57
CA PRO A 36 23.48 -3.52 -2.58
C PRO A 36 22.80 -2.29 -3.20
N ALA A 37 22.23 -2.47 -4.39
CA ALA A 37 21.26 -1.53 -4.90
C ALA A 37 20.16 -1.58 -3.86
N GLU A 38 20.04 -0.51 -3.08
CA GLU A 38 18.96 -0.35 -2.12
C GLU A 38 17.69 -0.51 -2.96
N SER A 39 16.99 -1.62 -2.75
CA SER A 39 15.68 -1.83 -3.34
C SER A 39 14.90 -0.54 -3.09
N PRO A 40 14.19 0.03 -4.08
CA PRO A 40 13.39 1.21 -3.84
C PRO A 40 12.55 0.96 -2.59
N ILE A 41 12.45 1.94 -1.69
CA ILE A 41 11.76 1.85 -0.39
C ILE A 41 10.28 1.39 -0.55
N GLY A 42 9.78 1.28 -1.79
CA GLY A 42 8.47 0.71 -2.15
C GLY A 42 8.46 -0.78 -2.53
N GLY A 43 9.43 -1.63 -2.17
CA GLY A 43 9.42 -3.07 -2.46
C GLY A 43 8.36 -3.91 -1.71
N GLY A 44 7.16 -3.37 -1.49
CA GLY A 44 6.10 -4.00 -0.71
C GLY A 44 5.24 -5.00 -1.52
N SER A 45 4.77 -6.04 -0.84
CA SER A 45 3.82 -7.03 -1.34
C SER A 45 2.36 -6.58 -1.15
N ALA A 46 2.12 -5.28 -1.01
CA ALA A 46 0.80 -4.72 -0.76
C ALA A 46 -0.11 -4.98 -1.97
N GLU A 47 -1.32 -5.47 -1.71
CA GLU A 47 -2.24 -5.81 -2.79
C GLU A 47 -2.78 -4.54 -3.46
N CYS A 48 -2.64 -4.48 -4.78
CA CYS A 48 -3.28 -3.45 -5.60
C CYS A 48 -4.56 -4.01 -6.21
N THR A 49 -5.63 -3.97 -5.42
CA THR A 49 -6.98 -4.28 -5.89
C THR A 49 -7.87 -3.07 -5.64
N GLU A 50 -8.97 -2.98 -6.40
CA GLU A 50 -9.95 -1.91 -6.27
C GLU A 50 -10.45 -1.75 -4.83
N ALA A 51 -10.84 -2.86 -4.19
CA ALA A 51 -11.33 -2.85 -2.82
C ALA A 51 -10.30 -2.33 -1.80
N VAL A 52 -9.02 -2.69 -1.98
CA VAL A 52 -7.94 -2.20 -1.11
C VAL A 52 -7.67 -0.72 -1.35
N MET A 53 -7.68 -0.27 -2.61
CA MET A 53 -7.46 1.12 -2.97
C MET A 53 -8.61 2.04 -2.51
N GLU A 54 -9.85 1.58 -2.64
CA GLU A 54 -11.03 2.28 -2.14
C GLU A 54 -10.98 2.42 -0.61
N GLN A 55 -10.66 1.34 0.10
CA GLN A 55 -10.49 1.39 1.57
C GLN A 55 -9.39 2.37 1.98
N ASN A 56 -8.25 2.38 1.29
CA ASN A 56 -7.16 3.33 1.60
C ASN A 56 -7.56 4.77 1.28
N ALA A 57 -8.27 5.01 0.18
CA ALA A 57 -8.78 6.33 -0.19
C ALA A 57 -9.82 6.84 0.83
N GLU A 58 -10.68 5.95 1.32
CA GLU A 58 -11.66 6.28 2.36
C GLU A 58 -10.96 6.67 3.67
N ALA A 59 -10.00 5.86 4.13
CA ALA A 59 -9.21 6.16 5.32
C ALA A 59 -8.44 7.48 5.19
N SER A 60 -7.86 7.74 4.02
CA SER A 60 -7.13 8.98 3.71
C SER A 60 -8.04 10.21 3.68
N ALA A 61 -9.22 10.09 3.06
CA ALA A 61 -10.23 11.15 3.05
C ALA A 61 -10.68 11.47 4.49
N GLN A 62 -11.00 10.45 5.29
CA GLN A 62 -11.39 10.61 6.69
C GLN A 62 -10.28 11.27 7.52
N ALA A 63 -9.02 10.86 7.33
CA ALA A 63 -7.87 11.47 8.01
C ALA A 63 -7.68 12.94 7.64
N ALA A 64 -8.04 13.33 6.42
CA ALA A 64 -8.05 14.72 5.95
C ALA A 64 -9.32 15.51 6.35
N GLY A 65 -10.29 14.87 7.03
CA GLY A 65 -11.57 15.50 7.38
C GLY A 65 -12.52 15.67 6.18
N LEU A 66 -12.36 14.84 5.16
CA LEU A 66 -13.15 14.82 3.92
C LEU A 66 -14.05 13.58 3.89
N GLU A 67 -15.20 13.69 3.23
CA GLU A 67 -16.04 12.54 2.91
C GLU A 67 -15.63 11.99 1.54
N LEU A 68 -15.41 10.67 1.43
CA LEU A 68 -15.21 10.01 0.14
C LEU A 68 -16.59 9.80 -0.51
N ILE A 69 -16.79 10.35 -1.71
CA ILE A 69 -18.04 10.19 -2.46
C ILE A 69 -17.95 9.04 -3.46
N ASP A 70 -16.84 8.96 -4.19
CA ASP A 70 -16.63 7.95 -5.23
C ASP A 70 -15.15 7.78 -5.55
N THR A 71 -14.72 6.56 -5.86
CA THR A 71 -13.37 6.27 -6.36
C THR A 71 -13.43 6.14 -7.88
N LYS A 72 -12.72 7.00 -8.62
CA LYS A 72 -12.81 7.07 -10.08
C LYS A 72 -11.86 6.12 -10.78
N SER A 73 -10.60 6.10 -10.35
CA SER A 73 -9.56 5.26 -10.92
C SER A 73 -8.43 5.04 -9.94
N TYR A 74 -7.70 3.94 -10.13
CA TYR A 74 -6.45 3.69 -9.45
C TYR A 74 -5.42 3.12 -10.43
N GLU A 75 -4.16 3.45 -10.20
CA GLU A 75 -3.01 2.87 -10.90
C GLU A 75 -1.98 2.46 -9.87
N CYS A 76 -1.37 1.29 -10.07
CA CYS A 76 -0.23 0.86 -9.28
C CYS A 76 0.95 0.53 -10.19
N ALA A 77 2.13 0.97 -9.79
CA ALA A 77 3.37 0.76 -10.52
C ALA A 77 4.53 0.70 -9.54
N ASP A 78 5.40 -0.30 -9.68
CA ASP A 78 6.69 -0.41 -8.98
C ASP A 78 6.64 -0.09 -7.47
N GLY A 79 5.62 -0.63 -6.77
CA GLY A 79 5.50 -0.40 -5.33
C GLY A 79 4.84 0.91 -4.92
N TRP A 80 4.25 1.62 -5.86
CA TRP A 80 3.48 2.84 -5.65
C TRP A 80 2.07 2.66 -6.18
N ALA A 81 1.15 3.47 -5.64
CA ALA A 81 -0.20 3.57 -6.14
C ALA A 81 -0.66 5.02 -6.16
N ILE A 82 -1.51 5.37 -7.13
CA ILE A 82 -2.28 6.62 -7.14
C ILE A 82 -3.75 6.28 -7.26
N VAL A 83 -4.58 6.94 -6.45
CA VAL A 83 -6.03 6.80 -6.48
C VAL A 83 -6.65 8.16 -6.70
N PHE A 84 -7.47 8.29 -7.73
CA PHE A 84 -8.27 9.48 -7.99
C PHE A 84 -9.68 9.26 -7.45
N ALA A 85 -10.11 10.14 -6.57
CA ALA A 85 -11.39 10.06 -5.89
C ALA A 85 -12.12 11.40 -5.95
N ILE A 86 -13.44 11.37 -5.84
CA ILE A 86 -14.26 12.53 -5.54
C ILE A 86 -14.40 12.59 -4.03
N THR A 87 -13.90 13.67 -3.44
CA THR A 87 -14.08 13.95 -2.02
C THR A 87 -14.95 15.17 -1.82
N LYS A 88 -15.56 15.27 -0.64
CA LYS A 88 -16.43 16.36 -0.28
C LYS A 88 -15.97 17.02 1.01
N SER A 89 -15.93 18.36 1.00
CA SER A 89 -15.70 19.21 2.17
C SER A 89 -16.86 20.20 2.29
N GLY A 90 -17.70 20.04 3.31
CA GLY A 90 -18.96 20.78 3.39
C GLY A 90 -19.84 20.47 2.19
N ASP A 91 -20.19 21.48 1.38
CA ASP A 91 -21.02 21.31 0.17
C ASP A 91 -20.21 21.29 -1.14
N ILE A 92 -18.89 21.20 -1.05
CA ILE A 92 -17.98 21.27 -2.21
C ILE A 92 -17.43 19.89 -2.51
N GLU A 93 -17.72 19.37 -3.70
CA GLU A 93 -17.09 18.17 -4.27
C GLU A 93 -15.85 18.55 -5.07
N GLN A 94 -14.78 17.78 -4.91
CA GLN A 94 -13.51 18.01 -5.60
C GLN A 94 -12.85 16.67 -5.95
N THR A 95 -12.14 16.66 -7.07
CA THR A 95 -11.26 15.53 -7.40
C THR A 95 -10.01 15.61 -6.55
N THR A 96 -9.71 14.56 -5.81
CA THR A 96 -8.52 14.43 -4.96
C THR A 96 -7.72 13.21 -5.42
N ALA A 97 -6.41 13.38 -5.53
CA ALA A 97 -5.51 12.25 -5.70
C ALA A 97 -4.87 11.88 -4.36
N PHE A 98 -4.79 10.58 -4.11
CA PHE A 98 -4.04 10.00 -3.00
C PHE A 98 -2.93 9.14 -3.56
N VAL A 99 -1.69 9.42 -3.16
CA VAL A 99 -0.52 8.64 -3.58
C VAL A 99 -0.03 7.79 -2.42
N TYR A 100 0.30 6.54 -2.69
CA TYR A 100 0.74 5.58 -1.70
C TYR A 100 2.05 4.91 -2.11
N GLN A 101 2.85 4.54 -1.12
CA GLN A 101 4.02 3.69 -1.26
C GLN A 101 3.78 2.39 -0.49
N ALA A 102 4.17 1.26 -1.06
CA ALA A 102 4.03 -0.04 -0.43
C ALA A 102 5.13 -0.24 0.62
N GLU A 103 4.74 -0.42 1.88
CA GLU A 103 5.61 -0.75 3.02
C GLU A 103 5.30 -2.18 3.47
N GLY A 104 5.98 -3.17 2.87
CA GLY A 104 5.62 -4.58 3.06
C GLY A 104 4.19 -4.84 2.56
N PRO A 105 3.27 -5.40 3.37
CA PRO A 105 1.90 -5.66 2.94
C PRO A 105 0.96 -4.45 3.05
N ILE A 106 1.44 -3.27 3.48
CA ILE A 106 0.62 -2.09 3.79
C ILE A 106 0.89 -0.96 2.79
N TRP A 107 -0.12 -0.15 2.51
CA TRP A 107 0.02 1.10 1.75
C TRP A 107 0.17 2.29 2.69
N ALA A 108 1.27 3.03 2.56
CA ALA A 108 1.54 4.27 3.30
C ALA A 108 1.25 5.49 2.42
N GLN A 109 0.36 6.38 2.88
CA GLN A 109 0.00 7.59 2.13
C GLN A 109 1.15 8.59 2.12
N ASN A 110 1.47 9.10 0.93
CA ASN A 110 2.45 10.14 0.70
C ASN A 110 1.76 11.43 0.28
N GLN A 111 2.27 12.57 0.78
CA GLN A 111 1.76 13.89 0.42
C GLN A 111 2.22 14.26 -0.99
N ILE A 112 1.28 14.62 -1.86
CA ILE A 112 1.58 15.05 -3.24
C ILE A 112 2.55 16.24 -3.25
N ASP A 113 2.39 17.16 -2.30
CA ASP A 113 3.31 18.29 -2.14
C ASP A 113 4.77 17.86 -1.92
N ALA A 114 5.01 16.79 -1.17
CA ALA A 114 6.34 16.27 -0.91
C ALA A 114 6.91 15.52 -2.12
N ILE A 115 6.07 14.82 -2.88
CA ILE A 115 6.44 14.12 -4.12
C ILE A 115 6.84 15.12 -5.20
N CYS A 116 6.11 16.23 -5.31
CA CYS A 116 6.28 17.23 -6.37
C CYS A 116 7.23 18.38 -6.02
N ALA A 117 7.82 18.37 -4.82
CA ALA A 117 8.85 19.34 -4.44
C ALA A 117 10.17 19.09 -5.21
N ASP A 118 11.02 20.11 -5.31
CA ASP A 118 12.36 19.98 -5.90
C ASP A 118 13.18 18.92 -5.16
N GLY A 119 13.62 17.88 -5.88
CA GLY A 119 14.32 16.72 -5.29
C GLY A 119 13.40 15.72 -4.58
N GLY A 120 12.10 15.97 -4.51
CA GLY A 120 11.08 15.07 -4.00
C GLY A 120 10.74 13.96 -5.00
N GLY A 121 10.21 12.84 -4.48
CA GLY A 121 9.69 11.74 -5.28
C GLY A 121 10.67 11.19 -6.31
N ALA A 122 11.96 11.05 -5.94
CA ALA A 122 12.98 10.47 -6.81
C ALA A 122 12.72 8.98 -7.10
N ASP A 123 12.13 8.28 -6.13
CA ASP A 123 11.81 6.85 -6.21
C ASP A 123 10.36 6.59 -6.69
N VAL A 124 9.62 7.65 -7.03
CA VAL A 124 8.25 7.54 -7.55
C VAL A 124 8.30 7.30 -9.05
N PRO A 125 7.60 6.27 -9.57
CA PRO A 125 7.51 6.04 -11.01
C PRO A 125 6.99 7.26 -11.75
N ALA A 126 7.59 7.54 -12.92
CA ALA A 126 7.23 8.71 -13.72
C ALA A 126 5.73 8.77 -14.04
N SER A 127 5.09 7.62 -14.31
CA SER A 127 3.64 7.58 -14.59
C SER A 127 2.80 8.11 -13.42
N ILE A 128 3.16 7.75 -12.18
CA ILE A 128 2.49 8.20 -10.97
C ILE A 128 2.87 9.65 -10.63
N LYS A 129 4.15 10.00 -10.76
CA LYS A 129 4.66 11.34 -10.46
C LYS A 129 4.05 12.39 -11.38
N ASP A 130 4.05 12.15 -12.69
CA ASP A 130 3.51 13.07 -13.69
C ASP A 130 2.01 13.29 -13.46
N GLN A 131 1.27 12.22 -13.15
CA GLN A 131 -0.16 12.29 -12.81
C GLN A 131 -0.42 13.08 -11.51
N ALA A 132 0.33 12.79 -10.45
CA ALA A 132 0.19 13.46 -9.17
C ALA A 132 0.51 14.96 -9.27
N CYS A 133 1.58 15.32 -9.99
CA CYS A 133 2.02 16.71 -10.10
C CYS A 133 1.24 17.53 -11.12
N ALA A 134 0.53 16.89 -12.06
CA ALA A 134 -0.37 17.59 -12.99
C ALA A 134 -1.63 18.15 -12.32
N LEU A 135 -1.95 17.70 -11.10
CA LEU A 135 -3.10 18.19 -10.31
C LEU A 135 -2.77 19.41 -9.45
N ARG A 136 -1.51 19.85 -9.42
CA ARG A 136 -1.03 20.99 -8.65
C ARG A 136 -1.15 22.29 -9.46
#